data_AF-D3B0F2-F1
#
_entry.id   AF-D3B0F2-F1
#
_cell.length_a   1.000
_cell.length_b   1.000
_cell.length_c   1.000
_cell.angle_alpha   90.00
_cell.angle_beta   90.00
_cell.angle_gamma   90.00
#
_symmetry.space_group_name_H-M   'P 1'
#
loop_
_entity.id
_entity.type
_entity.pdbx_description
1 polymer ?
#
loop_
_entity_poly.entity_id
_entity_poly.type
_entity_poly.pdbx_seq_one_letter_code
_entity_poly.pdbx_strand_id
1 'polypeptide(L)'
;MEIKRIFLYAFLIVVLFNKISESCEEDSEKSVCSATYYTTPNNGACGYQDLFGPTVALSTKYFNGASSCGVCFNVYQNNSDPITVIVTDECPAQYNQEHCAGPNAHFDLSVDAFQELAELKIGVLGNLQYEMVPCDSQGTIKVKTKDGSNDNWAGFMFFNHRVGIQSMAIQTDINQPYQEIPRTDYNYFIVSQNLAGSYSLKIKSIFNEEIIVKMNGVQANSITDSGLQFTSFDGCDIPPIASSAFTIASPVLLILIVTVFLSIFI
;
A
#
# COMPACT_ATOMS: atom_id res chain seq x y z
N MET A 1 -35.76 -37.50 17.00
CA MET A 1 -34.83 -37.47 15.83
C MET A 1 -34.42 -36.05 15.44
N GLU A 2 -35.21 -35.03 15.79
CA GLU A 2 -34.92 -33.62 15.48
C GLU A 2 -33.84 -32.97 16.36
N ILE A 3 -33.78 -33.30 17.67
CA ILE A 3 -32.80 -32.68 18.60
C ILE A 3 -31.36 -32.97 18.18
N LYS A 4 -31.05 -34.20 17.72
CA LYS A 4 -29.70 -34.56 17.24
C LYS A 4 -29.29 -33.80 15.97
N ARG A 5 -30.25 -33.43 15.10
CA ARG A 5 -29.99 -32.60 13.92
C ARG A 5 -29.72 -31.15 14.30
N ILE A 6 -30.46 -30.61 15.27
CA ILE A 6 -30.24 -29.24 15.78
C ILE A 6 -28.84 -29.10 16.40
N PHE A 7 -28.40 -30.07 17.21
CA PHE A 7 -27.04 -30.08 17.75
C PHE A 7 -25.96 -30.22 16.65
N LEU A 8 -26.22 -31.01 15.61
CA LEU A 8 -25.30 -31.16 14.48
C LEU A 8 -25.18 -29.86 13.67
N TYR A 9 -26.29 -29.16 13.42
CA TYR A 9 -26.30 -27.86 12.72
C TYR A 9 -25.69 -26.76 13.58
N ALA A 10 -25.98 -26.71 14.89
CA ALA A 10 -25.35 -25.76 15.80
C ALA A 10 -23.83 -25.99 15.90
N PHE A 11 -23.39 -27.25 15.93
CA PHE A 11 -21.97 -27.61 15.92
C PHE A 11 -21.31 -27.24 14.57
N LEU A 12 -21.97 -27.51 13.44
CA LEU A 12 -21.50 -27.09 12.11
C LEU A 12 -21.40 -25.57 11.99
N ILE A 13 -22.39 -24.83 12.50
CA ILE A 13 -22.38 -23.36 12.51
C ILE A 13 -21.24 -22.86 13.41
N VAL A 14 -21.02 -23.41 14.60
CA VAL A 14 -19.89 -23.03 15.47
C VAL A 14 -18.55 -23.35 14.82
N VAL A 15 -18.40 -24.50 14.13
CA VAL A 15 -17.17 -24.84 13.38
C VAL A 15 -16.98 -23.93 12.17
N LEU A 16 -18.06 -23.52 11.49
CA LEU A 16 -18.01 -22.57 10.37
C LEU A 16 -17.70 -21.13 10.84
N PHE A 17 -18.25 -20.69 11.97
CA PHE A 17 -17.94 -19.39 12.58
C PHE A 17 -16.51 -19.36 13.14
N ASN A 18 -16.05 -20.44 13.77
CA ASN A 18 -14.66 -20.55 14.26
C ASN A 18 -13.64 -20.66 13.11
N LYS A 19 -14.05 -21.05 11.90
CA LYS A 19 -13.20 -21.05 10.70
C LYS A 19 -13.08 -19.67 10.02
N ILE A 20 -13.90 -18.69 10.39
CA ILE A 20 -13.89 -17.36 9.77
C ILE A 20 -13.02 -16.37 10.57
N SER A 21 -12.60 -16.70 11.80
CA SER A 21 -11.72 -15.85 12.62
C SER A 21 -10.23 -16.24 12.53
N GLU A 22 -9.78 -16.82 11.43
CA GLU A 22 -8.38 -17.17 11.23
C GLU A 22 -7.56 -15.91 10.89
N SER A 23 -6.99 -15.33 11.96
CA SER A 23 -5.73 -14.57 12.06
C SER A 23 -5.49 -13.36 11.14
N CYS A 24 -6.02 -12.19 11.54
CA CYS A 24 -5.49 -10.88 11.11
C CYS A 24 -4.64 -10.18 12.19
N GLU A 25 -4.45 -10.84 13.32
CA GLU A 25 -3.38 -10.57 14.28
C GLU A 25 -2.47 -11.79 14.26
N GLU A 26 -1.62 -11.89 13.23
CA GLU A 26 -0.50 -12.81 13.25
C GLU A 26 0.76 -12.03 13.61
N ASP A 27 1.47 -12.48 14.64
CA ASP A 27 2.77 -11.95 15.06
C ASP A 27 3.77 -12.33 13.96
N SER A 28 3.78 -11.55 12.88
CA SER A 28 4.56 -11.85 11.68
C SER A 28 6.04 -11.91 12.04
N GLU A 29 6.75 -12.93 11.53
CA GLU A 29 8.18 -13.06 11.82
C GLU A 29 8.93 -11.86 11.22
N LYS A 30 9.37 -10.95 12.09
CA LYS A 30 10.08 -9.73 11.69
C LYS A 30 11.44 -10.08 11.10
N SER A 31 11.72 -9.50 9.94
CA SER A 31 13.02 -9.62 9.27
C SER A 31 14.04 -8.66 9.88
N VAL A 32 15.32 -8.91 9.66
CA VAL A 32 16.42 -8.07 10.19
C VAL A 32 17.00 -7.18 9.10
N CYS A 33 17.23 -5.91 9.42
CA CYS A 33 17.94 -4.96 8.56
C CYS A 33 19.01 -4.16 9.31
N SER A 34 19.84 -3.46 8.53
CA SER A 34 20.64 -2.32 9.01
C SER A 34 20.07 -1.03 8.45
N ALA A 35 20.41 0.11 9.04
CA ALA A 35 20.01 1.41 8.53
C ALA A 35 21.11 2.47 8.63
N THR A 36 21.14 3.36 7.65
CA THR A 36 21.82 4.66 7.66
C THR A 36 20.80 5.76 7.40
N TYR A 37 21.26 6.99 7.18
CA TYR A 37 20.41 8.05 6.67
C TYR A 37 21.06 8.85 5.56
N TYR A 38 20.23 9.48 4.75
CA TYR A 38 20.62 10.34 3.64
C TYR A 38 19.72 11.57 3.56
N THR A 39 20.18 12.60 2.83
CA THR A 39 19.33 13.74 2.48
C THR A 39 18.49 13.37 1.27
N THR A 40 17.18 13.25 1.48
CA THR A 40 16.22 12.84 0.45
C THR A 40 16.31 13.74 -0.79
N PRO A 41 16.58 13.19 -1.99
CA PRO A 41 16.61 13.97 -3.22
C PRO A 41 15.19 14.30 -3.66
N ASN A 42 15.06 15.33 -4.49
CA ASN A 42 13.79 15.62 -5.15
C ASN A 42 13.46 14.46 -6.11
N ASN A 43 12.42 13.71 -5.76
CA ASN A 43 11.71 12.68 -6.55
C ASN A 43 12.12 11.20 -6.38
N GLY A 44 13.28 10.87 -5.81
CA GLY A 44 13.78 9.49 -5.63
C GLY A 44 13.76 8.61 -6.90
N ALA A 45 14.19 7.36 -6.79
CA ALA A 45 14.14 6.37 -7.88
C ALA A 45 12.70 5.93 -8.22
N CYS A 46 11.75 6.05 -7.28
CA CYS A 46 10.35 5.74 -7.54
C CYS A 46 9.60 6.80 -8.36
N GLY A 47 10.19 7.99 -8.57
CA GLY A 47 9.60 9.07 -9.37
C GLY A 47 8.41 9.80 -8.72
N TYR A 48 8.05 9.44 -7.48
CA TYR A 48 7.09 10.16 -6.65
C TYR A 48 7.65 11.55 -6.40
N GLN A 49 6.89 12.61 -6.69
CA GLN A 49 7.43 13.97 -6.76
C GLN A 49 7.83 14.53 -5.40
N ASP A 50 7.02 15.42 -4.84
CA ASP A 50 7.23 15.96 -3.50
C ASP A 50 7.09 14.82 -2.49
N LEU A 51 8.23 14.34 -2.00
CA LEU A 51 8.32 13.32 -0.95
C LEU A 51 8.07 14.00 0.40
N PHE A 52 7.16 13.45 1.20
CA PHE A 52 6.86 13.97 2.53
C PHE A 52 6.74 12.83 3.53
N GLY A 53 7.14 13.13 4.77
CA GLY A 53 7.16 12.18 5.88
C GLY A 53 8.29 11.15 5.80
N PRO A 54 8.29 10.17 6.71
CA PRO A 54 9.35 9.17 6.81
C PRO A 54 9.46 8.31 5.54
N THR A 55 10.55 8.48 4.80
CA THR A 55 10.87 7.67 3.61
C THR A 55 12.10 6.80 3.81
N VAL A 56 12.25 5.79 2.95
CA VAL A 56 13.42 4.92 2.88
C VAL A 56 13.87 4.70 1.43
N ALA A 57 15.18 4.70 1.23
CA ALA A 57 15.83 4.13 0.06
C ALA A 57 16.29 2.70 0.38
N LEU A 58 15.77 1.70 -0.35
CA LEU A 58 16.16 0.31 -0.12
C LEU A 58 17.42 -0.04 -0.92
N SER A 59 18.26 -0.91 -0.36
CA SER A 59 19.38 -1.49 -1.11
C SER A 59 18.91 -2.12 -2.43
N THR A 60 19.73 -2.04 -3.48
CA THR A 60 19.37 -2.47 -4.86
C THR A 60 18.61 -3.80 -4.94
N LYS A 61 19.04 -4.82 -4.18
CA LYS A 61 18.38 -6.14 -4.13
C LYS A 61 16.92 -6.05 -3.65
N TYR A 62 16.65 -5.20 -2.66
CA TYR A 62 15.34 -5.04 -2.03
C TYR A 62 14.50 -3.95 -2.69
N PHE A 63 15.12 -2.98 -3.38
CA PHE A 63 14.40 -2.08 -4.29
C PHE A 63 13.80 -2.85 -5.48
N ASN A 64 14.51 -3.87 -5.96
CA ASN A 64 14.06 -4.85 -6.95
C ASN A 64 13.45 -4.20 -8.21
N GLY A 65 14.20 -3.28 -8.82
CA GLY A 65 13.79 -2.61 -10.06
C GLY A 65 12.45 -1.88 -9.93
N ALA A 66 12.31 -1.04 -8.89
CA ALA A 66 11.10 -0.31 -8.52
C ALA A 66 9.88 -1.18 -8.14
N SER A 67 10.01 -2.50 -8.00
CA SER A 67 8.90 -3.36 -7.56
C SER A 67 8.45 -3.03 -6.13
N SER A 68 9.36 -2.56 -5.29
CA SER A 68 9.07 -2.17 -3.91
C SER A 68 8.56 -0.73 -3.76
N CYS A 69 8.47 0.05 -4.85
CA CYS A 69 8.00 1.44 -4.78
C CYS A 69 6.60 1.54 -4.16
N GLY A 70 6.47 2.40 -3.16
CA GLY A 70 5.23 2.62 -2.42
C GLY A 70 4.81 1.47 -1.49
N VAL A 71 5.71 0.52 -1.21
CA VAL A 71 5.54 -0.43 -0.09
C VAL A 71 5.91 0.27 1.21
N CYS A 72 5.20 -0.04 2.30
CA CYS A 72 5.50 0.48 3.62
C CYS A 72 6.03 -0.61 4.55
N PHE A 73 6.92 -0.20 5.45
CA PHE A 73 7.48 -1.06 6.48
C PHE A 73 7.36 -0.39 7.84
N ASN A 74 7.03 -1.18 8.86
CA ASN A 74 7.34 -0.82 10.23
C ASN A 74 8.79 -1.20 10.51
N VAL A 75 9.55 -0.27 11.09
CA VAL A 75 10.95 -0.48 11.50
C VAL A 75 11.04 -0.31 13.00
N TYR A 76 11.54 -1.35 13.66
CA TYR A 76 11.66 -1.47 15.10
C TYR A 76 13.12 -1.37 15.51
N GLN A 77 13.35 -0.54 16.53
CA GLN A 77 14.62 -0.52 17.23
C GLN A 77 14.40 -0.93 18.69
N ASN A 78 14.96 -2.07 19.06
CA ASN A 78 14.78 -2.65 20.39
C ASN A 78 13.28 -2.81 20.74
N ASN A 79 12.88 -2.38 21.93
CA ASN A 79 11.50 -2.46 22.43
C ASN A 79 10.72 -1.14 22.29
N SER A 80 11.17 -0.24 21.41
CA SER A 80 10.48 1.02 21.14
C SER A 80 9.31 0.81 20.18
N ASP A 81 8.39 1.77 20.16
CA ASP A 81 7.36 1.83 19.13
C ASP A 81 8.01 1.93 17.74
N PRO A 82 7.48 1.22 16.72
CA PRO A 82 8.05 1.26 15.39
C PRO A 82 7.77 2.61 14.71
N ILE A 83 8.61 2.92 13.73
CA ILE A 83 8.31 3.96 12.74
C ILE A 83 7.78 3.30 11.46
N THR A 84 6.82 3.94 10.81
CA THR A 84 6.38 3.52 9.47
C THR A 84 7.10 4.33 8.41
N VAL A 85 7.78 3.64 7.49
CA VAL A 85 8.49 4.27 6.37
C VAL A 85 7.95 3.76 5.04
N ILE A 86 7.92 4.64 4.03
CA ILE A 86 7.53 4.30 2.66
C ILE A 86 8.74 4.25 1.73
N VAL A 87 8.80 3.23 0.86
CA VAL A 87 9.86 3.11 -0.14
C VAL A 87 9.64 4.12 -1.26
N THR A 88 10.59 5.04 -1.40
CA THR A 88 10.55 6.11 -2.42
C THR A 88 11.80 6.17 -3.28
N ASP A 89 12.86 5.47 -2.88
CA ASP A 89 14.16 5.58 -3.53
C ASP A 89 14.93 4.25 -3.48
N GLU A 90 16.05 4.22 -4.20
CA GLU A 90 17.02 3.14 -4.20
C GLU A 90 18.31 3.63 -3.53
N CYS A 91 18.89 2.83 -2.65
CA CYS A 91 20.30 2.95 -2.32
C CYS A 91 21.12 2.07 -3.29
N PRO A 92 21.79 2.65 -4.29
CA PRO A 92 22.41 1.90 -5.37
C PRO A 92 23.70 1.22 -4.91
N ALA A 93 23.73 -0.12 -5.01
CA ALA A 93 24.90 -0.94 -4.68
C ALA A 93 26.17 -0.45 -5.40
N GLN A 94 26.04 -0.02 -6.67
CA GLN A 94 27.16 0.47 -7.48
C GLN A 94 27.91 1.66 -6.84
N TYR A 95 27.24 2.51 -6.07
CA TYR A 95 27.84 3.71 -5.45
C TYR A 95 28.04 3.56 -3.95
N ASN A 96 27.30 2.68 -3.28
CA ASN A 96 27.43 2.38 -1.85
C ASN A 96 27.62 0.87 -1.63
N GLN A 97 28.86 0.40 -1.82
CA GLN A 97 29.22 -1.01 -1.66
C GLN A 97 29.18 -1.48 -0.21
N GLU A 98 29.42 -0.58 0.74
CA GLU A 98 29.51 -0.92 2.17
C GLU A 98 28.15 -1.31 2.74
N HIS A 99 27.12 -0.51 2.44
CA HIS A 99 25.80 -0.71 3.04
C HIS A 99 24.79 -1.32 2.07
N CYS A 100 24.87 -1.00 0.78
CA CYS A 100 23.78 -1.26 -0.17
C CYS A 100 24.06 -2.41 -1.15
N ALA A 101 25.26 -3.02 -1.11
CA ALA A 101 25.59 -4.21 -1.90
C ALA A 101 25.48 -5.54 -1.13
N GLY A 102 25.14 -5.49 0.16
CA GLY A 102 25.07 -6.66 1.03
C GLY A 102 23.90 -7.63 0.73
N PRO A 103 23.96 -8.88 1.24
CA PRO A 103 22.89 -9.86 1.02
C PRO A 103 21.63 -9.59 1.84
N ASN A 104 21.78 -8.85 2.95
CA ASN A 104 20.72 -8.50 3.90
C ASN A 104 20.07 -7.17 3.53
N ALA A 105 18.86 -6.93 4.06
CA ALA A 105 18.18 -5.67 3.87
C ALA A 105 18.96 -4.51 4.50
N HIS A 106 19.05 -3.42 3.77
CA HIS A 106 19.59 -2.16 4.26
C HIS A 106 18.62 -1.03 3.90
N PHE A 107 18.30 -0.22 4.92
CA PHE A 107 17.33 0.86 4.88
C PHE A 107 18.09 2.17 5.01
N ASP A 108 18.29 2.90 3.91
CA ASP A 108 18.88 4.23 3.95
C ASP A 108 17.74 5.25 4.16
N LEU A 109 17.55 5.64 5.42
CA LEU A 109 16.38 6.36 5.88
C LEU A 109 16.49 7.85 5.57
N SER A 110 15.35 8.51 5.37
CA SER A 110 15.28 9.97 5.48
C SER A 110 15.75 10.45 6.87
N VAL A 111 16.26 11.68 6.94
CA VAL A 111 16.83 12.25 8.18
C VAL A 111 15.81 12.23 9.32
N ASP A 112 14.58 12.64 9.05
CA ASP A 112 13.47 12.63 10.01
C ASP A 112 13.14 11.21 10.46
N ALA A 113 13.05 10.23 9.55
CA ALA A 113 12.83 8.83 9.90
C ALA A 113 13.95 8.28 10.79
N PHE A 114 15.22 8.55 10.48
CA PHE A 114 16.33 8.06 11.30
C PHE A 114 16.34 8.67 12.70
N GLN A 115 15.98 9.96 12.84
CA GLN A 115 15.96 10.66 14.13
C GLN A 115 14.94 10.10 15.12
N GLU A 116 13.85 9.51 14.62
CA GLU A 116 12.87 8.81 15.45
C GLU A 116 13.43 7.50 16.03
N LEU A 117 14.44 6.91 15.40
CA LEU A 117 15.14 5.73 15.90
C LEU A 117 16.33 6.15 16.79
N ALA A 118 17.26 6.96 16.27
CA ALA A 118 18.49 7.29 16.99
C ALA A 118 19.01 8.70 16.70
N GLU A 119 19.89 9.18 17.57
CA GLU A 119 20.63 10.42 17.30
C GLU A 119 21.48 10.30 16.02
N LEU A 120 21.44 11.31 15.16
CA LEU A 120 22.18 11.34 13.88
C LEU A 120 23.69 11.06 14.01
N LYS A 121 24.29 11.38 15.17
CA LYS A 121 25.71 11.12 15.44
C LYS A 121 26.07 9.62 15.50
N ILE A 122 25.08 8.74 15.68
CA ILE A 122 25.26 7.28 15.65
C ILE A 122 25.60 6.81 14.23
N GLY A 123 25.02 7.44 13.20
CA GLY A 123 25.35 7.20 11.79
C GLY A 123 24.77 5.90 11.22
N VAL A 124 25.03 4.78 11.88
CA VAL A 124 24.67 3.43 11.40
C VAL A 124 23.97 2.66 12.53
N LEU A 125 22.81 2.07 12.22
CA LEU A 125 22.09 1.15 13.09
C LEU A 125 22.17 -0.27 12.54
N GLY A 126 22.54 -1.22 13.38
CA GLY A 126 22.57 -2.65 13.04
C GLY A 126 21.50 -3.42 13.81
N ASN A 127 21.06 -4.55 13.26
CA ASN A 127 20.11 -5.48 13.88
C ASN A 127 18.75 -4.85 14.22
N LEU A 128 18.26 -3.96 13.36
CA LEU A 128 16.88 -3.50 13.42
C LEU A 128 15.96 -4.61 12.96
N GLN A 129 14.73 -4.60 13.45
CA GLN A 129 13.67 -5.50 12.96
C GLN A 129 12.74 -4.71 12.05
N TYR A 130 12.18 -5.36 11.03
CA TYR A 130 11.18 -4.73 10.17
C TYR A 130 10.15 -5.74 9.68
N GLU A 131 8.95 -5.24 9.38
CA GLU A 131 7.88 -6.00 8.73
C GLU A 131 7.15 -5.12 7.72
N MET A 132 6.62 -5.75 6.67
CA MET A 132 5.79 -5.05 5.69
C MET A 132 4.42 -4.78 6.29
N VAL A 133 3.88 -3.59 6.07
CA VAL A 133 2.56 -3.18 6.56
C VAL A 133 1.76 -2.45 5.49
N PRO A 134 0.42 -2.41 5.58
CA PRO A 134 -0.36 -1.47 4.81
C PRO A 134 0.12 -0.03 5.05
N CYS A 135 0.28 0.76 4.00
CA CYS A 135 0.56 2.18 4.15
C CYS A 135 -0.66 2.91 4.74
N ASP A 136 -0.40 3.92 5.58
CA ASP A 136 -1.41 4.83 6.14
C ASP A 136 -1.82 5.94 5.15
N SER A 137 -2.06 5.54 3.90
CA SER A 137 -2.50 6.46 2.85
C SER A 137 -3.96 6.87 3.07
N GLN A 138 -4.17 8.15 3.35
CA GLN A 138 -5.49 8.77 3.47
C GLN A 138 -5.99 9.17 2.09
N GLY A 139 -6.48 8.20 1.30
CA GLY A 139 -7.12 8.48 0.02
C GLY A 139 -7.12 7.31 -0.96
N THR A 140 -7.55 7.59 -2.18
CA THR A 140 -7.63 6.64 -3.29
C THR A 140 -6.34 6.60 -4.10
N ILE A 141 -6.14 5.51 -4.82
CA ILE A 141 -5.02 5.34 -5.75
C ILE A 141 -5.09 6.42 -6.83
N LYS A 142 -3.94 7.00 -7.16
CA LYS A 142 -3.83 8.00 -8.22
C LYS A 142 -3.00 7.46 -9.37
N VAL A 143 -3.34 7.88 -10.58
CA VAL A 143 -2.61 7.56 -11.81
C VAL A 143 -1.94 8.83 -12.31
N LYS A 144 -0.61 8.88 -12.28
CA LYS A 144 0.17 9.94 -12.94
C LYS A 144 0.47 9.54 -14.37
N THR A 145 -0.02 10.33 -15.32
CA THR A 145 0.33 10.22 -16.72
C THR A 145 1.65 10.95 -16.97
N LYS A 146 2.64 10.25 -17.53
CA LYS A 146 3.98 10.78 -17.76
C LYS A 146 3.95 12.00 -18.68
N ASP A 147 4.86 12.94 -18.47
CA ASP A 147 5.12 13.99 -19.45
C ASP A 147 5.51 13.40 -20.81
N GLY A 148 5.08 14.06 -21.90
CA GLY A 148 5.22 13.59 -23.27
C GLY A 148 4.21 12.53 -23.72
N SER A 149 3.30 12.08 -22.84
CA SER A 149 2.25 11.12 -23.20
C SER A 149 1.21 11.71 -24.16
N ASN A 150 0.68 10.89 -25.05
CA ASN A 150 -0.39 11.20 -26.00
C ASN A 150 -1.17 9.91 -26.32
N ASP A 151 -2.19 10.00 -27.17
CA ASP A 151 -3.07 8.86 -27.49
C ASP A 151 -2.36 7.68 -28.18
N ASN A 152 -1.11 7.81 -28.64
CA ASN A 152 -0.36 6.69 -29.24
C ASN A 152 0.75 6.14 -28.33
N TRP A 153 1.07 6.86 -27.26
CA TRP A 153 2.14 6.49 -26.33
C TRP A 153 1.87 7.12 -24.96
N ALA A 154 1.82 6.33 -23.91
CA ALA A 154 1.66 6.84 -22.56
C ALA A 154 2.47 6.05 -21.54
N GLY A 155 2.98 6.76 -20.53
CA GLY A 155 3.50 6.14 -19.31
C GLY A 155 2.55 6.37 -18.15
N PHE A 156 2.21 5.33 -17.41
CA PHE A 156 1.39 5.42 -16.19
C PHE A 156 2.21 5.04 -14.97
N MET A 157 2.18 5.88 -13.93
CA MET A 157 2.73 5.57 -12.61
C MET A 157 1.58 5.63 -11.60
N PHE A 158 1.53 4.67 -10.70
CA PHE A 158 0.52 4.60 -9.66
C PHE A 158 1.13 5.02 -8.33
N PHE A 159 0.37 5.78 -7.53
CA PHE A 159 0.80 6.21 -6.20
C PHE A 159 -0.40 6.33 -5.27
N ASN A 160 -0.13 6.59 -3.99
CA ASN A 160 -1.14 6.67 -2.93
C ASN A 160 -1.87 5.33 -2.65
N HIS A 161 -1.34 4.21 -3.13
CA HIS A 161 -1.84 2.87 -2.83
C HIS A 161 -1.41 2.44 -1.43
N ARG A 162 -2.28 1.69 -0.74
CA ARG A 162 -1.98 1.16 0.61
C ARG A 162 -1.16 -0.11 0.60
N VAL A 163 -1.18 -0.81 -0.52
CA VAL A 163 -0.53 -2.11 -0.72
C VAL A 163 0.35 -1.98 -1.95
N GLY A 164 1.53 -2.60 -1.94
CA GLY A 164 2.42 -2.61 -3.09
C GLY A 164 1.71 -3.13 -4.34
N ILE A 165 1.97 -2.50 -5.48
CA ILE A 165 1.47 -2.98 -6.78
C ILE A 165 2.42 -4.06 -7.28
N GLN A 166 1.89 -5.15 -7.81
CA GLN A 166 2.64 -6.22 -8.47
C GLN A 166 2.74 -5.93 -9.97
N SER A 167 1.60 -5.78 -10.66
CA SER A 167 1.54 -5.60 -12.11
C SER A 167 0.45 -4.63 -12.54
N MET A 168 0.54 -4.22 -13.81
CA MET A 168 -0.52 -3.52 -14.52
C MET A 168 -0.79 -4.22 -15.85
N ALA A 169 -2.06 -4.31 -16.23
CA ALA A 169 -2.48 -4.73 -17.55
C ALA A 169 -3.48 -3.72 -18.15
N ILE A 170 -3.54 -3.63 -19.47
CA ILE A 170 -4.42 -2.70 -20.18
C ILE A 170 -5.42 -3.43 -21.08
N GLN A 171 -6.63 -2.87 -21.18
CA GLN A 171 -7.65 -3.28 -22.15
C GLN A 171 -8.19 -2.04 -22.88
N THR A 172 -8.05 -2.02 -24.21
CA THR A 172 -8.52 -0.91 -25.08
C THR A 172 -9.75 -1.30 -25.90
N ASP A 173 -9.99 -2.60 -26.09
CA ASP A 173 -11.21 -3.17 -26.65
C ASP A 173 -11.76 -4.16 -25.62
N ILE A 174 -13.01 -3.96 -25.21
CA ILE A 174 -13.69 -4.81 -24.21
C ILE A 174 -13.79 -6.28 -24.65
N ASN A 175 -13.67 -6.55 -25.95
CA ASN A 175 -13.72 -7.90 -26.51
C ASN A 175 -12.35 -8.59 -26.52
N GLN A 176 -11.27 -7.88 -26.21
CA GLN A 176 -9.91 -8.41 -26.14
C GLN A 176 -9.51 -8.66 -24.68
N PRO A 177 -8.62 -9.63 -24.39
CA PRO A 177 -8.11 -9.82 -23.04
C PRO A 177 -7.25 -8.62 -22.61
N TYR A 178 -7.06 -8.50 -21.30
CA TYR A 178 -6.06 -7.58 -20.74
C TYR A 178 -4.65 -7.99 -21.18
N GLN A 179 -3.87 -7.01 -21.64
CA GLN A 179 -2.47 -7.17 -21.99
C GLN A 179 -1.60 -6.70 -20.82
N GLU A 180 -0.77 -7.59 -20.27
CA GLU A 180 0.19 -7.22 -19.22
C GLU A 180 1.23 -6.23 -19.74
N ILE A 181 1.53 -5.22 -18.91
CA ILE A 181 2.52 -4.19 -19.17
C ILE A 181 3.62 -4.31 -18.11
N PRO A 182 4.89 -4.53 -18.50
CA PRO A 182 5.98 -4.62 -17.54
C PRO A 182 6.24 -3.24 -16.90
N ARG A 183 6.63 -3.27 -15.62
CA ARG A 183 7.11 -2.08 -14.92
C ARG A 183 8.53 -1.77 -15.37
N THR A 184 8.83 -0.49 -15.57
CA THR A 184 10.20 0.00 -15.74
C THR A 184 10.92 0.13 -14.40
N ASP A 185 12.24 0.22 -14.44
CA ASP A 185 13.09 0.50 -13.28
C ASP A 185 12.86 1.88 -12.65
N TYR A 186 12.19 2.79 -13.35
CA TYR A 186 11.75 4.10 -12.86
C TYR A 186 10.25 4.16 -12.52
N ASN A 187 9.62 3.02 -12.21
CA ASN A 187 8.25 2.89 -11.68
C ASN A 187 7.11 3.32 -12.62
N TYR A 188 7.33 3.30 -13.94
CA TYR A 188 6.27 3.53 -14.93
C TYR A 188 5.89 2.24 -15.65
N PHE A 189 4.67 2.23 -16.19
CA PHE A 189 4.18 1.23 -17.11
C PHE A 189 3.96 1.89 -18.47
N ILE A 190 4.72 1.46 -19.48
CA ILE A 190 4.77 2.12 -20.79
C ILE A 190 3.88 1.38 -21.78
N VAL A 191 2.96 2.12 -22.40
CA VAL A 191 1.99 1.61 -23.36
C VAL A 191 2.20 2.32 -24.70
N SER A 192 2.35 1.53 -25.76
CA SER A 192 2.58 2.01 -27.14
C SER A 192 1.51 1.46 -28.08
N GLN A 193 0.25 1.87 -27.86
CA GLN A 193 -0.91 1.50 -28.69
C GLN A 193 -1.91 2.66 -28.74
N ASN A 194 -2.98 2.50 -29.51
CA ASN A 194 -4.05 3.49 -29.58
C ASN A 194 -4.83 3.55 -28.25
N LEU A 195 -4.77 4.70 -27.60
CA LEU A 195 -5.44 5.08 -26.36
C LEU A 195 -6.48 6.20 -26.58
N ALA A 196 -6.80 6.50 -27.85
CA ALA A 196 -7.88 7.42 -28.18
C ALA A 196 -9.22 6.84 -27.70
N GLY A 197 -9.90 7.55 -26.81
CA GLY A 197 -11.17 7.12 -26.23
C GLY A 197 -11.01 6.32 -24.95
N SER A 198 -11.99 5.46 -24.64
CA SER A 198 -12.06 4.77 -23.34
C SER A 198 -11.24 3.50 -23.30
N TYR A 199 -10.49 3.31 -22.22
CA TYR A 199 -9.71 2.11 -21.94
C TYR A 199 -9.66 1.87 -20.43
N SER A 200 -9.21 0.69 -20.01
CA SER A 200 -9.06 0.36 -18.59
C SER A 200 -7.65 -0.11 -18.25
N LEU A 201 -7.18 0.33 -17.08
CA LEU A 201 -5.94 -0.11 -16.46
C LEU A 201 -6.29 -1.02 -15.29
N LYS A 202 -5.96 -2.31 -15.40
CA LYS A 202 -6.10 -3.26 -14.31
C LYS A 202 -4.78 -3.32 -13.54
N ILE A 203 -4.78 -2.91 -12.29
CA ILE A 203 -3.64 -3.06 -11.39
C ILE A 203 -3.89 -4.22 -10.43
N LYS A 204 -2.84 -4.96 -10.13
CA LYS A 204 -2.87 -6.08 -9.19
C LYS A 204 -1.93 -5.81 -8.02
N SER A 205 -2.38 -5.99 -6.78
CA SER A 205 -1.54 -5.84 -5.60
C SER A 205 -0.59 -7.04 -5.43
N ILE A 206 0.44 -6.88 -4.60
CA ILE A 206 1.35 -7.97 -4.21
C ILE A 206 0.63 -9.11 -3.46
N PHE A 207 -0.59 -8.87 -2.97
CA PHE A 207 -1.47 -9.87 -2.35
C PHE A 207 -2.64 -10.29 -3.25
N ASN A 208 -2.53 -10.06 -4.56
CA ASN A 208 -3.44 -10.51 -5.61
C ASN A 208 -4.81 -9.81 -5.69
N GLU A 209 -5.06 -8.75 -4.93
CA GLU A 209 -6.25 -7.91 -5.13
C GLU A 209 -6.14 -7.16 -6.46
N GLU A 210 -7.21 -7.17 -7.27
CA GLU A 210 -7.23 -6.47 -8.56
C GLU A 210 -8.18 -5.26 -8.53
N ILE A 211 -7.73 -4.13 -9.08
CA ILE A 211 -8.51 -2.91 -9.24
C ILE A 211 -8.49 -2.50 -10.71
N ILE A 212 -9.63 -2.06 -11.24
CA ILE A 212 -9.77 -1.60 -12.62
C ILE A 212 -10.06 -0.11 -12.64
N VAL A 213 -9.09 0.67 -13.11
CA VAL A 213 -9.20 2.12 -13.30
C VAL A 213 -9.67 2.41 -14.72
N LYS A 214 -10.77 3.13 -14.87
CA LYS A 214 -11.29 3.55 -16.18
C LYS A 214 -10.64 4.86 -16.59
N MET A 215 -10.15 4.93 -17.81
CA MET A 215 -9.49 6.08 -18.40
C MET A 215 -10.20 6.49 -19.69
N ASN A 216 -10.00 7.74 -20.12
CA ASN A 216 -10.57 8.25 -21.37
C ASN A 216 -9.64 9.27 -22.02
N GLY A 217 -9.03 8.91 -23.14
CA GLY A 217 -7.96 9.66 -23.79
C GLY A 217 -6.72 9.80 -22.91
N VAL A 218 -5.70 10.46 -23.44
CA VAL A 218 -4.43 10.69 -22.73
C VAL A 218 -4.17 12.18 -22.55
N GLN A 219 -4.03 12.61 -21.31
CA GLN A 219 -3.54 13.95 -20.97
C GLN A 219 -2.14 13.86 -20.36
N ALA A 220 -1.13 14.39 -21.05
CA ALA A 220 0.24 14.46 -20.55
C ALA A 220 0.33 15.21 -19.21
N ASN A 221 1.24 14.77 -18.35
CA ASN A 221 1.53 15.38 -17.06
C ASN A 221 0.28 15.64 -16.20
N SER A 222 -0.65 14.69 -16.21
CA SER A 222 -1.90 14.75 -15.45
C SER A 222 -1.90 13.75 -14.30
N ILE A 223 -2.76 14.02 -13.32
CA ILE A 223 -3.09 13.09 -12.23
C ILE A 223 -4.57 12.76 -12.36
N THR A 224 -4.88 11.48 -12.50
CA THR A 224 -6.26 10.98 -12.46
C THR A 224 -6.51 10.28 -11.13
N ASP A 225 -7.60 10.64 -10.46
CA ASP A 225 -8.08 9.93 -9.28
C ASP A 225 -8.85 8.67 -9.71
N SER A 226 -8.44 7.50 -9.22
CA SER A 226 -9.15 6.26 -9.54
C SER A 226 -10.50 6.12 -8.84
N GLY A 227 -10.70 6.80 -7.70
CA GLY A 227 -11.83 6.56 -6.81
C GLY A 227 -11.76 5.22 -6.06
N LEU A 228 -10.67 4.47 -6.18
CA LEU A 228 -10.52 3.09 -5.70
C LEU A 228 -9.30 2.96 -4.79
N GLN A 229 -9.30 1.95 -3.91
CA GLN A 229 -8.18 1.64 -3.02
C GLN A 229 -8.18 0.14 -2.72
N PHE A 230 -7.00 -0.45 -2.53
CA PHE A 230 -6.89 -1.83 -2.07
C PHE A 230 -7.49 -1.96 -0.66
N THR A 231 -8.29 -3.00 -0.47
CA THR A 231 -8.99 -3.28 0.79
C THR A 231 -8.44 -4.49 1.51
N SER A 232 -7.48 -5.23 0.93
CA SER A 232 -6.89 -6.40 1.58
C SER A 232 -5.35 -6.38 1.58
N PHE A 233 -4.77 -6.82 2.70
CA PHE A 233 -3.34 -7.03 2.90
C PHE A 233 -3.15 -8.42 3.50
N ASP A 234 -2.41 -9.28 2.79
CA ASP A 234 -2.11 -10.65 3.21
C ASP A 234 -3.32 -11.48 3.67
N GLY A 235 -4.44 -11.36 2.94
CA GLY A 235 -5.69 -12.07 3.28
C GLY A 235 -6.56 -11.38 4.32
N CYS A 236 -6.12 -10.25 4.86
CA CYS A 236 -6.84 -9.48 5.87
C CYS A 236 -7.43 -8.20 5.33
N ASP A 237 -8.60 -7.81 5.84
CA ASP A 237 -9.25 -6.56 5.47
C ASP A 237 -8.50 -5.37 6.09
N ILE A 238 -8.14 -4.40 5.25
CA ILE A 238 -7.57 -3.15 5.70
C ILE A 238 -8.73 -2.20 6.03
N PRO A 239 -8.78 -1.62 7.25
CA PRO A 239 -9.88 -0.75 7.65
C PRO A 239 -10.13 0.36 6.63
N PRO A 240 -11.40 0.67 6.31
CA PRO A 240 -11.73 1.73 5.37
C PRO A 240 -11.14 3.05 5.85
N ILE A 241 -10.71 3.88 4.90
CA ILE A 241 -10.26 5.25 5.18
C ILE A 241 -11.37 5.93 5.95
N ALA A 242 -11.07 6.44 7.15
CA ALA A 242 -12.04 7.16 7.95
C ALA A 242 -12.49 8.39 7.16
N SER A 243 -13.61 8.27 6.43
CA SER A 243 -14.29 9.40 5.87
C SER A 243 -14.60 10.32 7.04
N SER A 244 -14.26 11.60 6.92
CA SER A 244 -14.71 12.66 7.82
C SER A 244 -16.24 12.86 7.69
N ALA A 245 -17.01 11.80 7.83
CA ALA A 245 -18.43 11.83 8.06
C ALA A 245 -18.63 12.19 9.53
N PHE A 246 -18.93 13.46 9.77
CA PHE A 246 -19.50 14.04 10.98
C PHE A 246 -19.88 13.03 12.07
N THR A 247 -19.08 12.99 13.15
CA THR A 247 -19.53 12.47 14.44
C THR A 247 -20.61 13.40 15.00
N ILE A 248 -21.87 13.22 14.61
CA ILE A 248 -23.00 13.73 15.40
C ILE A 248 -23.43 12.64 16.39
N ALA A 249 -22.54 12.29 17.31
CA ALA A 249 -22.96 11.65 18.55
C ALA A 249 -23.38 12.76 19.52
N SER A 250 -24.54 13.38 19.27
CA SER A 250 -25.19 14.17 20.32
C SER A 250 -25.87 13.20 21.30
N PRO A 251 -25.58 13.27 22.61
CA PRO A 251 -26.14 12.38 23.62
C PRO A 251 -27.66 12.53 23.78
N VAL A 252 -28.28 13.48 23.08
CA VAL A 252 -29.73 13.76 23.15
C VAL A 252 -30.55 12.71 22.39
N LEU A 253 -30.01 12.05 21.36
CA LEU A 253 -30.79 11.10 20.53
C LEU A 253 -30.93 9.70 21.17
N LEU A 254 -30.00 9.31 22.05
CA LEU A 254 -30.07 8.01 22.75
C LEU A 254 -31.16 8.00 23.84
N ILE A 255 -31.49 9.17 24.41
CA ILE A 255 -32.50 9.30 25.48
C ILE A 255 -33.92 9.12 24.92
N LEU A 256 -34.18 9.56 23.69
CA LEU A 256 -35.51 9.46 23.06
C LEU A 256 -35.92 8.01 22.74
N ILE A 257 -34.97 7.16 22.35
CA ILE A 257 -35.25 5.75 22.02
C ILE A 257 -35.56 4.95 23.29
N VAL A 258 -34.89 5.24 24.41
CA VAL A 258 -35.14 4.55 25.69
C VAL A 258 -36.50 4.94 26.30
N THR A 259 -36.94 6.20 26.14
CA THR A 259 -38.25 6.62 26.66
C THR A 259 -39.44 6.06 25.85
N VAL A 260 -39.29 5.86 24.54
CA VAL A 260 -40.38 5.30 23.71
C VAL A 260 -40.58 3.80 23.96
N PHE A 261 -39.52 3.06 24.29
CA PHE A 261 -39.62 1.63 24.63
C PHE A 261 -40.26 1.36 26.01
N LEU A 262 -40.13 2.27 26.98
CA LEU A 262 -40.78 2.12 28.29
C LEU A 262 -42.27 2.48 28.30
N SER A 263 -42.80 3.15 27.28
CA SER A 263 -44.22 3.44 27.12
C SER A 263 -45.02 2.40 26.32
N ILE A 264 -44.37 1.32 25.86
CA ILE A 264 -45.03 0.22 25.13
C ILE A 264 -45.25 -1.02 26.03
N PHE A 265 -44.71 -1.01 27.24
CA PHE A 265 -44.85 -2.11 28.21
C PHE A 265 -45.47 -1.71 29.56
N ILE A 266 -46.28 -0.64 29.58
CA ILE A 266 -47.22 -0.34 30.67
C ILE A 266 -48.62 -0.16 30.09
#